data_AF-A0A7L5T3U4-F1
#
_entry.id   AF-A0A7L5T3U4-F1
#
_cell.length_a   1.000
_cell.length_b   1.000
_cell.length_c   1.000
_cell.angle_alpha   90.00
_cell.angle_beta   90.00
_cell.angle_gamma   90.00
#
_symmetry.space_group_name_H-M   'P 1'
#
loop_
_entity.id
_entity.type
_entity.pdbx_description
1 polymer ?
#
loop_
_entity_poly.entity_id
_entity_poly.type
_entity_poly.pdbx_seq_one_letter_code
_entity_poly.pdbx_strand_id
1 'polypeptide(L)'
;MTTTSDHGATPAPAPPGYTNHKPDHLARLHKIEGQTRGVTRMVTDNRYCIDVLTQISAVTHALQEVALGIMDDHVRHCVTTAVQADPAHGQDKLDELTLALRRTLRL
;
A
#
# COMPACT_ATOMS: atom_id res chain seq x y z
N MET A 1 -42.06 30.03 -14.93
CA MET A 1 -40.61 30.23 -15.12
C MET A 1 -39.93 29.83 -13.83
N THR A 2 -39.63 28.54 -13.67
CA THR A 2 -38.87 27.99 -12.53
C THR A 2 -38.12 26.76 -13.04
N THR A 3 -36.86 26.97 -13.42
CA THR A 3 -35.91 25.91 -13.71
C THR A 3 -35.22 25.53 -12.40
N THR A 4 -35.59 24.37 -11.85
CA THR A 4 -34.84 23.74 -10.77
C THR A 4 -33.56 23.17 -11.38
N SER A 5 -32.42 23.78 -11.07
CA SER A 5 -31.09 23.26 -11.42
C SER A 5 -30.78 22.05 -10.56
N ASP A 6 -30.92 20.88 -11.18
CA ASP A 6 -30.41 19.60 -10.71
C ASP A 6 -28.88 19.68 -10.59
N HIS A 7 -28.38 19.65 -9.35
CA HIS A 7 -26.95 19.68 -9.06
C HIS A 7 -26.43 18.25 -9.17
N GLY A 8 -25.74 17.99 -10.29
CA GLY A 8 -25.06 16.73 -10.57
C GLY A 8 -24.17 16.30 -9.40
N ALA A 9 -24.59 15.23 -8.73
CA ALA A 9 -23.80 14.57 -7.69
C ALA A 9 -22.57 13.93 -8.35
N THR A 10 -21.38 14.36 -7.92
CA THR A 10 -20.12 13.73 -8.30
C THR A 10 -20.14 12.27 -7.82
N PRO A 11 -19.91 11.27 -8.69
CA PRO A 11 -19.88 9.88 -8.26
C PRO A 11 -18.75 9.67 -7.26
N ALA A 12 -19.05 8.95 -6.18
CA ALA A 12 -18.08 8.61 -5.15
C ALA A 12 -16.88 7.86 -5.78
N PRO A 13 -15.64 8.11 -5.32
CA PRO A 13 -14.47 7.43 -5.86
C PRO A 13 -14.62 5.92 -5.66
N ALA A 14 -14.21 5.15 -6.67
CA ALA A 14 -14.18 3.70 -6.59
C ALA A 14 -13.37 3.25 -5.35
N PRO A 15 -13.80 2.16 -4.68
CA PRO A 15 -13.10 1.66 -3.50
C PRO A 15 -11.62 1.34 -3.84
N PRO A 16 -10.68 1.56 -2.91
CA PRO A 16 -9.26 1.30 -3.16
C PRO A 16 -9.00 -0.17 -3.56
N GLY A 17 -8.04 -0.41 -4.46
CA GLY A 17 -7.75 -1.76 -4.99
C GLY A 17 -7.39 -2.82 -3.94
N TYR A 18 -6.85 -2.42 -2.78
CA TYR A 18 -6.48 -3.32 -1.68
C TYR A 18 -7.66 -3.86 -0.85
N THR A 19 -8.89 -3.44 -1.14
CA THR A 19 -10.05 -3.81 -0.31
C THR A 19 -10.28 -5.33 -0.30
N ASN A 20 -9.80 -6.05 -1.32
CA ASN A 20 -9.91 -7.51 -1.43
C ASN A 20 -9.08 -8.28 -0.41
N HIS A 21 -7.88 -7.80 -0.04
CA HIS A 21 -7.02 -8.42 0.97
C HIS A 21 -6.81 -7.53 2.20
N LYS A 22 -7.76 -6.60 2.44
CA LYS A 22 -7.79 -5.75 3.63
C LYS A 22 -7.52 -6.47 4.96
N PRO A 23 -8.14 -7.63 5.29
CA PRO A 23 -7.87 -8.30 6.56
C PRO A 23 -6.40 -8.74 6.69
N ASP A 24 -5.76 -9.18 5.61
CA ASP A 24 -4.37 -9.63 5.62
C ASP A 24 -3.40 -8.45 5.81
N HIS A 25 -3.67 -7.32 5.15
CA HIS A 25 -2.90 -6.09 5.33
C HIS A 25 -3.00 -5.57 6.77
N LEU A 26 -4.20 -5.57 7.34
CA LEU A 26 -4.41 -5.16 8.73
C LEU A 26 -3.70 -6.10 9.72
N ALA A 27 -3.76 -7.41 9.50
CA ALA A 27 -3.06 -8.37 10.36
C ALA A 27 -1.54 -8.14 10.37
N ARG A 28 -0.94 -7.87 9.20
CA ARG A 28 0.49 -7.54 9.09
C ARG A 28 0.82 -6.22 9.77
N LEU A 29 0.01 -5.18 9.56
CA LEU A 29 0.19 -3.88 10.20
C LEU A 29 0.10 -3.96 11.73
N HIS A 30 -0.83 -4.74 12.29
CA HIS A 30 -0.93 -4.95 13.74
C HIS A 30 0.33 -5.63 14.31
N LYS A 31 0.91 -6.59 13.56
CA LYS A 31 2.17 -7.23 13.94
C LYS A 31 3.33 -6.23 13.94
N ILE A 32 3.41 -5.39 12.91
CA ILE A 32 4.43 -4.32 12.78
C ILE A 32 4.31 -3.34 13.94
N GLU A 33 3.10 -2.93 14.32
CA GLU A 33 2.87 -2.06 15.48
C GLU A 33 3.45 -2.68 16.77
N GLY A 34 3.23 -3.98 16.98
CA GLY A 34 3.82 -4.73 18.09
C GLY A 34 5.35 -4.75 18.06
N GLN A 35 5.95 -4.89 16.87
CA GLN A 35 7.41 -4.83 16.71
C GLN A 35 7.95 -3.44 17.03
N THR A 36 7.30 -2.37 16.58
CA THR A 36 7.69 -0.98 16.90
C THR A 36 7.62 -0.71 18.41
N ARG A 37 6.56 -1.16 19.10
CA ARG A 37 6.51 -1.12 20.57
C ARG A 37 7.65 -1.93 21.23
N GLY A 38 8.07 -3.02 20.59
CA GLY A 38 9.26 -3.78 20.97
C GLY A 38 10.52 -2.93 20.90
N VAL A 39 10.76 -2.26 19.77
CA VAL A 39 11.91 -1.34 19.58
C VAL A 39 11.92 -0.24 20.65
N THR A 40 10.77 0.38 20.95
CA THR A 40 10.67 1.39 22.02
C THR A 40 11.17 0.84 23.36
N ARG A 41 10.73 -0.36 23.76
CA ARG A 41 11.21 -1.01 24.99
C ARG A 41 12.70 -1.29 24.96
N MET A 42 13.23 -1.78 23.83
CA MET A 42 14.68 -2.04 23.71
C MET A 42 15.51 -0.79 23.96
N VAL A 43 15.06 0.37 23.48
CA VAL A 43 15.72 1.66 23.72
C VAL A 43 15.58 2.09 25.18
N THR A 44 14.38 1.99 25.75
CA THR A 44 14.14 2.28 27.18
C THR A 44 15.02 1.43 28.10
N ASP A 45 15.23 0.16 27.75
CA ASP A 45 16.01 -0.81 28.52
C ASP A 45 17.53 -0.69 28.24
N ASN A 46 17.97 0.30 27.47
CA ASN A 46 19.37 0.51 27.07
C ASN A 46 20.03 -0.74 26.44
N ARG A 47 19.28 -1.47 25.60
CA ARG A 47 19.81 -2.64 24.90
C ARG A 47 20.91 -2.28 23.91
N TYR A 48 21.75 -3.27 23.61
CA TYR A 48 22.87 -3.12 22.69
C TYR A 48 22.42 -2.56 21.33
N CYS A 49 23.14 -1.56 20.84
CA CYS A 49 22.76 -0.78 19.67
C CYS A 49 22.52 -1.66 18.43
N ILE A 50 23.34 -2.71 18.23
CA ILE A 50 23.21 -3.59 17.06
C ILE A 50 21.91 -4.40 17.11
N ASP A 51 21.45 -4.81 18.29
CA ASP A 51 20.17 -5.51 18.44
C ASP A 51 19.01 -4.58 18.07
N VAL A 52 19.06 -3.33 18.55
CA VAL A 52 18.03 -2.31 18.25
C VAL A 52 17.99 -2.04 16.74
N LEU A 53 19.16 -1.84 16.11
CA LEU A 53 19.26 -1.62 14.66
C LEU A 53 18.77 -2.83 13.86
N THR A 54 19.06 -4.05 14.32
CA THR A 54 18.56 -5.28 13.69
C THR A 54 17.04 -5.34 13.74
N GLN A 55 16.43 -4.99 14.88
CA GLN A 55 14.99 -4.97 15.03
C GLN A 55 14.33 -3.87 14.17
N ILE A 56 14.95 -2.70 14.05
CA ILE A 56 14.50 -1.63 13.14
C ILE A 56 14.53 -2.09 11.68
N SER A 57 15.59 -2.78 11.25
CA SER A 57 15.67 -3.35 9.91
C SER A 57 14.56 -4.38 9.66
N ALA A 58 14.24 -5.22 10.65
CA ALA A 58 13.14 -6.17 10.54
C ALA A 58 11.76 -5.48 10.40
N VAL A 59 11.51 -4.40 11.16
CA VAL A 59 10.29 -3.58 11.03
C VAL A 59 10.21 -2.95 9.64
N THR A 60 11.34 -2.41 9.15
CA THR A 60 11.42 -1.76 7.84
C THR A 60 11.11 -2.76 6.72
N HIS A 61 11.68 -3.96 6.76
CA HIS A 61 11.38 -5.02 5.80
C HIS A 61 9.92 -5.45 5.86
N ALA A 62 9.34 -5.59 7.06
CA ALA A 62 7.92 -5.95 7.19
C ALA A 62 6.99 -4.89 6.57
N LEU A 63 7.32 -3.60 6.69
CA LEU A 63 6.59 -2.52 6.02
C LEU A 63 6.71 -2.58 4.50
N GLN A 64 7.90 -2.90 3.98
CA GLN A 64 8.12 -3.08 2.54
C GLN A 64 7.25 -4.21 1.98
N GLU A 65 7.13 -5.33 2.69
CA GLU A 65 6.26 -6.45 2.29
C GLU A 65 4.77 -6.06 2.25
N VAL A 66 4.31 -5.23 3.20
CA VAL A 66 2.93 -4.72 3.17
C VAL A 66 2.72 -3.78 1.97
N ALA A 67 3.68 -2.89 1.71
CA ALA A 67 3.62 -2.00 0.55
C ALA A 67 3.54 -2.80 -0.76
N LEU A 68 4.37 -3.83 -0.91
CA LEU A 68 4.35 -4.75 -2.05
C LEU A 68 3.01 -5.46 -2.20
N GLY A 69 2.43 -5.98 -1.13
CA GLY A 69 1.12 -6.64 -1.16
C GLY A 69 -0.02 -5.71 -1.58
N ILE A 70 -0.07 -4.50 -1.04
CA ILE A 70 -1.07 -3.47 -1.41
C ILE A 70 -0.91 -3.08 -2.88
N MET A 71 0.32 -3.04 -3.39
CA MET A 71 0.59 -2.77 -4.80
C MET A 71 0.13 -3.93 -5.69
N ASP A 72 0.45 -5.19 -5.36
CA ASP A 72 -0.02 -6.36 -6.14
C ASP A 72 -1.56 -6.37 -6.26
N ASP A 73 -2.26 -6.05 -5.17
CA ASP A 73 -3.71 -5.89 -5.18
C ASP A 73 -4.19 -4.81 -6.13
N HIS A 74 -3.53 -3.65 -6.11
CA HIS A 74 -3.84 -2.55 -7.01
C HIS A 74 -3.63 -2.95 -8.48
N VAL A 75 -2.56 -3.66 -8.78
CA VAL A 75 -2.25 -4.16 -10.14
C VAL A 75 -3.31 -5.13 -10.61
N ARG A 76 -3.60 -6.16 -9.80
CA ARG A 76 -4.62 -7.17 -10.15
C ARG A 76 -6.00 -6.56 -10.33
N HIS A 77 -6.32 -5.49 -9.61
CA HIS A 77 -7.62 -4.85 -9.72
C HIS A 77 -7.69 -3.85 -10.88
N CYS A 78 -6.67 -3.01 -11.08
CA CYS A 78 -6.70 -1.92 -12.05
C CYS A 78 -6.14 -2.31 -13.43
N VAL A 79 -5.06 -3.07 -13.50
CA VAL A 79 -4.42 -3.46 -14.77
C VAL A 79 -5.21 -4.55 -15.47
N THR A 80 -5.69 -5.57 -14.75
CA THR A 80 -6.48 -6.66 -15.37
C THR A 80 -7.79 -6.14 -15.97
N THR A 81 -8.41 -5.16 -15.32
CA THR A 81 -9.62 -4.49 -15.83
C THR A 81 -9.30 -3.58 -17.02
N ALA A 82 -8.17 -2.85 -17.00
CA ALA A 82 -7.75 -1.98 -18.09
C ALA A 82 -7.29 -2.74 -19.34
N VAL A 83 -6.52 -3.82 -19.19
CA VAL A 83 -6.05 -4.68 -20.30
C VAL A 83 -7.20 -5.38 -21.00
N GLN A 84 -8.25 -5.77 -20.27
CA GLN A 84 -9.47 -6.32 -20.88
C GLN A 84 -10.27 -5.28 -21.67
N ALA A 85 -10.14 -3.99 -21.33
CA ALA A 85 -10.86 -2.90 -21.99
C ALA A 85 -10.09 -2.32 -23.20
N ASP A 86 -8.75 -2.17 -23.10
CA ASP A 86 -7.87 -1.69 -24.16
C ASP A 86 -6.41 -2.17 -23.93
N PRO A 87 -5.89 -3.11 -24.74
CA PRO A 87 -4.53 -3.65 -24.59
C PRO A 87 -3.41 -2.62 -24.72
N ALA A 88 -3.61 -1.54 -25.48
CA ALA A 88 -2.59 -0.51 -25.68
C ALA A 88 -2.39 0.37 -24.43
N HIS A 89 -3.46 0.72 -23.73
CA HIS A 89 -3.43 1.46 -22.46
C HIS A 89 -2.94 0.62 -21.27
N GLY A 90 -3.05 -0.71 -21.36
CA GLY A 90 -2.56 -1.62 -20.33
C GLY A 90 -1.05 -1.53 -20.10
N GLN A 91 -0.28 -1.29 -21.16
CA GLN A 91 1.18 -1.23 -21.11
C GLN A 91 1.68 0.04 -20.41
N ASP A 92 1.10 1.20 -20.71
CA ASP A 92 1.44 2.48 -20.05
C ASP A 92 1.17 2.43 -18.53
N LYS A 93 0.11 1.73 -18.12
CA LYS A 93 -0.24 1.53 -16.71
C LYS A 93 0.74 0.60 -15.98
N LEU A 94 1.31 -0.38 -16.68
CA LEU A 94 2.38 -1.24 -16.15
C LEU A 94 3.71 -0.49 -15.98
N ASP A 95 4.00 0.48 -16.84
CA ASP A 95 5.21 1.31 -16.74
C ASP A 95 5.11 2.33 -15.60
N GLU A 96 3.95 2.98 -15.43
CA GLU A 96 3.65 3.85 -14.28
C GLU A 96 3.80 3.09 -12.94
N LEU A 97 3.32 1.84 -12.92
CA LEU A 97 3.47 0.92 -11.79
C LEU A 97 4.95 0.59 -11.50
N THR A 98 5.71 0.23 -12.52
CA THR A 98 7.14 -0.10 -12.39
C THR A 98 7.93 1.09 -11.84
N LEU A 99 7.55 2.32 -12.23
CA LEU A 99 8.13 3.54 -11.70
C LEU A 99 7.79 3.76 -10.21
N ALA A 100 6.54 3.49 -9.82
CA ALA A 100 6.11 3.58 -8.42
C ALA A 100 6.81 2.54 -7.53
N LEU A 101 7.06 1.33 -8.06
CA LEU A 101 7.80 0.25 -7.40
C LEU A 101 9.24 0.69 -7.07
N ARG A 102 9.94 1.26 -8.05
CA ARG A 102 11.30 1.79 -7.88
C ARG A 102 11.37 2.86 -6.80
N ARG A 103 10.43 3.82 -6.81
CA ARG A 103 10.36 4.89 -5.79
C ARG A 103 10.13 4.35 -4.37
N THR A 104 9.27 3.36 -4.23
CA THR A 104 8.87 2.82 -2.92
C THR A 104 9.96 1.93 -2.32
N LEU A 105 10.62 1.14 -3.15
CA LEU A 105 11.68 0.22 -2.72
C LEU A 105 13.07 0.83 -2.72
N ARG A 106 13.20 2.11 -3.12
CA ARG A 106 14.50 2.77 -3.37
C ARG A 106 15.43 1.90 -4.24
N LEU A 107 14.85 1.29 -5.29
CA LEU A 107 15.56 0.59 -6.37
C LEU A 107 15.83 1.58 -7.50
#